data_AF-A0A7S4U645-F1
#
_entry.id   AF-A0A7S4U645-F1
#
_cell.length_a   1.000
_cell.length_b   1.000
_cell.length_c   1.000
_cell.angle_alpha   90.00
_cell.angle_beta   90.00
_cell.angle_gamma   90.00
#
_symmetry.space_group_name_H-M   'P 1'
#
loop_
_entity.id
_entity.type
_entity.pdbx_description
1 polymer ?
#
loop_
_entity_poly.entity_id
_entity_poly.type
_entity_poly.pdbx_seq_one_letter_code
_entity_poly.pdbx_strand_id
1 'polypeptide(L)'
;GEGGGEKYLINNILFKFAVDVHGLYGSDYAAAKAAGNELRGLNAMFNNTNNKLCFPFMALIDFLGVRLIAMSRLPISASTLVYGTADGGVTVFNENEELSKLIEGTAKRMKLAPHICGLHEHRTKTLFTAADIEGHVGRDNRFYMIDFARMFPPTTPDKRIHRGYLYQVMRPEMVAVGHRLCPDTYSGFIAQDPKKSLYEAQVDAATEQLTTKVARKVAQEIEVTCRLKGNLHRLLLHLPEMMHRRGLNIRYLG
;
A
#
# COMPACT_ATOMS: atom_id res chain seq x y z
N GLY A 1 0.83 -16.07 1.89
CA GLY A 1 1.18 -14.88 2.68
C GLY A 1 0.78 -15.03 4.13
N GLU A 2 1.75 -14.84 5.03
CA GLU A 2 1.64 -14.78 6.50
C GLU A 2 0.89 -13.54 7.02
N GLY A 3 0.62 -12.57 6.14
CA GLY A 3 -0.08 -11.33 6.48
C GLY A 3 -1.58 -11.52 6.56
N GLY A 4 -2.09 -11.62 7.78
CA GLY A 4 -3.51 -11.54 8.12
C GLY A 4 -4.09 -12.84 8.63
N GLY A 5 -5.13 -12.69 9.45
CA GLY A 5 -5.71 -13.76 10.25
C GLY A 5 -6.58 -14.74 9.47
N GLU A 6 -7.52 -15.34 10.19
CA GLU A 6 -8.38 -16.40 9.68
C GLU A 6 -9.11 -16.02 8.38
N LYS A 7 -9.20 -16.99 7.48
CA LYS A 7 -9.77 -16.84 6.14
C LYS A 7 -10.93 -17.80 5.95
N TYR A 8 -12.05 -17.28 5.46
CA TYR A 8 -13.26 -18.04 5.19
C TYR A 8 -13.71 -17.80 3.76
N LEU A 9 -14.13 -18.85 3.04
CA LEU A 9 -14.68 -18.72 1.69
C LEU A 9 -16.14 -19.16 1.72
N ILE A 10 -17.06 -18.21 1.51
CA ILE A 10 -18.51 -18.46 1.55
C ILE A 10 -19.12 -17.81 0.32
N ASN A 11 -19.89 -18.56 -0.47
CA ASN A 11 -20.58 -18.07 -1.67
C ASN A 11 -19.69 -17.24 -2.62
N ASN A 12 -18.47 -17.72 -2.86
CA ASN A 12 -17.44 -17.06 -3.68
C ASN A 12 -16.94 -15.70 -3.16
N ILE A 13 -17.16 -15.40 -1.88
CA ILE A 13 -16.56 -14.26 -1.19
C ILE A 13 -15.54 -14.79 -0.18
N LEU A 14 -14.30 -14.32 -0.32
CA LEU A 14 -13.22 -14.53 0.64
C LEU A 14 -13.32 -13.48 1.74
N PHE A 15 -13.52 -13.92 2.97
CA PHE A 15 -13.49 -13.12 4.18
C PHE A 15 -12.15 -13.32 4.89
N LYS A 16 -11.47 -12.24 5.26
CA LYS A 16 -10.14 -12.27 5.91
C LYS A 16 -10.12 -11.31 7.09
N PHE A 17 -10.02 -11.85 8.31
CA PHE A 17 -9.90 -11.02 9.50
C PHE A 17 -8.56 -10.27 9.51
N ALA A 18 -8.61 -8.98 9.83
CA ALA A 18 -7.42 -8.14 9.96
C ALA A 18 -6.88 -8.21 11.40
N VAL A 19 -6.43 -9.40 11.78
CA VAL A 19 -5.83 -9.70 13.09
C VAL A 19 -4.41 -10.23 12.91
N ASP A 20 -3.54 -9.97 13.87
CA ASP A 20 -2.11 -10.26 13.80
C ASP A 20 -1.75 -11.62 14.43
N VAL A 21 -2.27 -12.70 13.86
CA VAL A 21 -2.13 -14.07 14.40
C VAL A 21 -0.66 -14.51 14.51
N HIS A 22 0.19 -14.08 13.58
CA HIS A 22 1.59 -14.52 13.47
C HIS A 22 2.59 -13.49 13.97
N GLY A 23 2.14 -12.39 14.59
CA GLY A 23 3.02 -11.33 15.09
C GLY A 23 3.77 -10.56 14.00
N LEU A 24 3.28 -10.55 12.76
CA LEU A 24 3.90 -9.85 11.64
C LEU A 24 3.83 -8.33 11.82
N TYR A 25 2.71 -7.84 12.34
CA TYR A 25 2.42 -6.41 12.46
C TYR A 25 2.65 -5.86 13.88
N GLY A 26 2.73 -6.73 14.88
CA GLY A 26 2.84 -6.42 16.30
C GLY A 26 1.51 -6.06 16.99
N SER A 27 0.39 -5.94 16.27
CA SER A 27 -0.95 -5.68 16.84
C SER A 27 -2.08 -5.82 15.82
N ASP A 28 -3.30 -6.10 16.30
CA ASP A 28 -4.51 -6.08 15.49
C ASP A 28 -4.82 -4.69 14.91
N TYR A 29 -4.47 -3.62 15.63
CA TYR A 29 -4.56 -2.26 15.10
C TYR A 29 -3.71 -2.09 13.83
N ALA A 30 -2.46 -2.58 13.86
CA ALA A 30 -1.57 -2.51 12.72
C ALA A 30 -2.05 -3.41 11.55
N ALA A 31 -2.57 -4.61 11.85
CA ALA A 31 -3.21 -5.46 10.85
C ALA A 31 -4.45 -4.78 10.20
N ALA A 32 -5.30 -4.13 10.99
CA ALA A 32 -6.44 -3.36 10.49
C ALA A 32 -6.02 -2.14 9.65
N LYS A 33 -4.88 -1.53 9.95
CA LYS A 33 -4.28 -0.49 9.09
C LYS A 33 -3.80 -1.06 7.76
N ALA A 34 -3.12 -2.21 7.75
CA ALA A 34 -2.71 -2.88 6.53
C ALA A 34 -3.92 -3.25 5.65
N ALA A 35 -4.99 -3.78 6.25
CA ALA A 35 -6.27 -4.01 5.55
C ALA A 35 -6.88 -2.72 4.98
N GLY A 36 -6.79 -1.60 5.69
CA GLY A 36 -7.19 -0.29 5.18
C GLY A 36 -6.33 0.21 4.02
N ASN A 37 -5.05 -0.19 3.97
CA ASN A 37 -4.16 0.13 2.87
C ASN A 37 -4.44 -0.76 1.66
N GLU A 38 -4.85 -2.02 1.86
CA GLU A 38 -5.26 -2.95 0.79
C GLU A 38 -6.34 -2.32 -0.10
N LEU A 39 -7.46 -1.89 0.48
CA LEU A 39 -8.53 -1.23 -0.29
C LEU A 39 -8.07 0.10 -0.91
N ARG A 40 -7.21 0.85 -0.23
CA ARG A 40 -6.68 2.13 -0.76
C ARG A 40 -5.77 1.91 -1.96
N GLY A 41 -4.89 0.91 -1.89
CA GLY A 41 -3.97 0.54 -2.96
C GLY A 41 -4.72 -0.02 -4.17
N LEU A 42 -5.74 -0.86 -3.94
CA LEU A 42 -6.64 -1.33 -4.99
C LEU A 42 -7.32 -0.16 -5.70
N ASN A 43 -7.96 0.74 -4.94
CA ASN A 43 -8.61 1.93 -5.50
C ASN A 43 -7.63 2.81 -6.28
N ALA A 44 -6.40 2.98 -5.80
CA ALA A 44 -5.39 3.74 -6.51
C ALA A 44 -5.00 3.09 -7.85
N MET A 45 -4.79 1.78 -7.87
CA MET A 45 -4.52 1.04 -9.11
C MET A 45 -5.70 1.10 -10.08
N PHE A 46 -6.91 0.89 -9.59
CA PHE A 46 -8.13 0.96 -10.39
C PHE A 46 -8.30 2.34 -11.05
N ASN A 47 -8.13 3.43 -10.27
CA ASN A 47 -8.28 4.79 -10.78
C ASN A 47 -7.16 5.25 -11.71
N ASN A 48 -6.00 4.57 -11.68
CA ASN A 48 -4.85 4.94 -12.49
C ASN A 48 -4.56 3.94 -13.60
N THR A 49 -5.24 2.81 -13.72
CA THR A 49 -4.97 1.84 -14.78
C THR A 49 -5.77 2.14 -16.04
N ASN A 50 -5.36 1.52 -17.15
CA ASN A 50 -6.20 1.39 -18.32
C ASN A 50 -7.06 0.13 -18.10
N ASN A 51 -8.33 0.12 -18.52
CA ASN A 51 -9.38 -0.90 -18.23
C ASN A 51 -9.06 -2.40 -18.54
N LYS A 52 -7.80 -2.76 -18.77
CA LYS A 52 -7.28 -4.12 -18.98
C LYS A 52 -6.93 -4.86 -17.68
N LEU A 53 -6.67 -4.17 -16.57
CA LEU A 53 -6.41 -4.82 -15.28
C LEU A 53 -7.72 -5.09 -14.53
N CYS A 54 -7.83 -6.28 -13.98
CA CYS A 54 -8.98 -6.73 -13.20
C CYS A 54 -8.61 -6.83 -11.72
N PHE A 55 -9.58 -6.54 -10.87
CA PHE A 55 -9.42 -6.46 -9.42
C PHE A 55 -10.54 -7.23 -8.74
N PRO A 56 -10.35 -7.75 -7.53
CA PRO A 56 -11.46 -8.26 -6.76
C PRO A 56 -12.39 -7.10 -6.38
N PHE A 57 -13.70 -7.34 -6.35
CA PHE A 57 -14.58 -6.47 -5.56
C PHE A 57 -14.15 -6.62 -4.10
N MET A 58 -13.96 -5.50 -3.42
CA MET A 58 -13.44 -5.47 -2.06
C MET A 58 -14.25 -4.54 -1.19
N ALA A 59 -14.61 -5.01 0.00
CA ALA A 59 -15.24 -4.21 1.04
C ALA A 59 -14.47 -4.38 2.36
N LEU A 60 -14.42 -3.30 3.13
CA LEU A 60 -14.00 -3.34 4.53
C LEU A 60 -15.25 -3.31 5.40
N ILE A 61 -15.31 -4.22 6.36
CA ILE A 61 -16.38 -4.32 7.34
C ILE A 61 -15.73 -4.04 8.71
N ASP A 62 -16.15 -2.95 9.33
CA ASP A 62 -15.73 -2.55 10.67
C ASP A 62 -16.88 -2.80 11.65
N PHE A 63 -16.67 -3.64 12.66
CA PHE A 63 -17.67 -3.95 13.67
C PHE A 63 -17.02 -4.17 15.03
N LEU A 64 -17.46 -3.41 16.04
CA LEU A 64 -16.97 -3.49 17.43
C LEU A 64 -15.43 -3.48 17.56
N GLY A 65 -14.75 -2.66 16.75
CA GLY A 65 -13.29 -2.55 16.75
C GLY A 65 -12.55 -3.63 15.96
N VAL A 66 -13.26 -4.60 15.39
CA VAL A 66 -12.70 -5.62 14.50
C VAL A 66 -12.89 -5.20 13.05
N ARG A 67 -11.85 -5.39 12.24
CA ARG A 67 -11.90 -5.19 10.78
C ARG A 67 -11.82 -6.51 10.04
N LEU A 68 -12.71 -6.66 9.06
CA LEU A 68 -12.79 -7.79 8.15
C LEU A 68 -12.70 -7.28 6.70
N ILE A 69 -11.90 -7.95 5.86
CA ILE A 69 -11.91 -7.72 4.41
C ILE A 69 -12.81 -8.77 3.78
N ALA A 70 -13.74 -8.35 2.93
CA ALA A 70 -14.53 -9.23 2.06
C ALA A 70 -14.12 -9.00 0.61
N MET A 71 -13.75 -10.05 -0.12
CA MET A 71 -13.27 -9.98 -1.50
C MET A 71 -13.94 -11.00 -2.41
N SER A 72 -14.29 -10.62 -3.64
CA SER A 72 -14.75 -11.59 -4.63
C SER A 72 -13.65 -12.58 -5.00
N ARG A 73 -13.99 -13.86 -5.13
CA ARG A 73 -13.09 -14.88 -5.67
C ARG A 73 -12.76 -14.59 -7.14
N LEU A 74 -11.49 -14.66 -7.48
CA LEU A 74 -10.97 -14.46 -8.83
C LEU A 74 -10.60 -15.80 -9.49
N PRO A 75 -10.56 -15.92 -10.83
CA PRO A 75 -10.20 -17.14 -11.55
C PRO A 75 -8.69 -17.42 -11.57
N ILE A 76 -8.00 -17.15 -10.47
CA ILE A 76 -6.54 -17.26 -10.30
C ILE A 76 -6.16 -18.43 -9.36
N SER A 77 -4.88 -18.77 -9.31
CA SER A 77 -4.26 -19.70 -8.36
C SER A 77 -2.75 -19.46 -8.30
N ALA A 78 -2.04 -20.14 -7.40
CA ALA A 78 -0.58 -20.05 -7.29
C ALA A 78 0.15 -20.23 -8.64
N SER A 79 -0.32 -21.15 -9.49
CA SER A 79 0.25 -21.41 -10.82
C SER A 79 0.00 -20.31 -11.87
N THR A 80 -0.84 -19.33 -11.58
CA THR A 80 -1.17 -18.22 -12.51
C THR A 80 -0.36 -16.96 -12.24
N LEU A 81 0.44 -16.94 -11.17
CA LEU A 81 1.30 -15.83 -10.79
C LEU A 81 2.39 -15.63 -11.86
N VAL A 82 2.50 -14.40 -12.37
CA VAL A 82 3.49 -14.02 -13.40
C VAL A 82 4.22 -12.72 -13.07
N TYR A 83 3.82 -12.03 -12.01
CA TYR A 83 4.42 -10.77 -11.55
C TYR A 83 4.38 -10.69 -10.02
N GLY A 84 5.46 -10.29 -9.36
CA GLY A 84 5.56 -10.20 -7.90
C GLY A 84 6.09 -11.47 -7.24
N THR A 85 5.80 -11.69 -5.97
CA THR A 85 6.24 -12.86 -5.20
C THR A 85 5.16 -13.33 -4.21
N ALA A 86 5.00 -14.65 -4.11
CA ALA A 86 4.13 -15.30 -3.12
C ALA A 86 4.91 -15.92 -1.94
N ASP A 87 6.24 -15.90 -1.98
CA ASP A 87 7.15 -16.62 -1.08
C ASP A 87 8.16 -15.70 -0.37
N GLY A 88 7.81 -14.42 -0.20
CA GLY A 88 8.63 -13.47 0.54
C GLY A 88 9.90 -13.04 -0.19
N GLY A 89 9.92 -13.15 -1.52
CA GLY A 89 11.02 -12.69 -2.38
C GLY A 89 12.08 -13.74 -2.65
N VAL A 90 11.86 -14.99 -2.25
CA VAL A 90 12.70 -16.13 -2.63
C VAL A 90 12.62 -16.36 -4.13
N THR A 91 11.40 -16.27 -4.68
CA THR A 91 11.12 -16.28 -6.11
C THR A 91 10.35 -15.02 -6.48
N VAL A 92 10.91 -14.24 -7.41
CA VAL A 92 10.27 -13.03 -7.94
C VAL A 92 9.97 -13.24 -9.42
N PHE A 93 8.72 -12.97 -9.80
CA PHE A 93 8.23 -13.11 -11.16
C PHE A 93 8.11 -11.73 -11.82
N ASN A 94 8.45 -11.68 -13.11
CA ASN A 94 8.03 -10.62 -14.03
C ASN A 94 8.07 -11.19 -15.45
N GLU A 95 7.23 -12.18 -15.71
CA GLU A 95 7.34 -13.09 -16.86
C GLU A 95 6.35 -12.78 -17.99
N ASN A 96 5.44 -11.82 -17.80
CA ASN A 96 4.48 -11.40 -18.82
C ASN A 96 4.70 -9.93 -19.20
N GLU A 97 5.22 -9.69 -20.41
CA GLU A 97 5.60 -8.34 -20.87
C GLU A 97 4.41 -7.39 -21.01
N GLU A 98 3.24 -7.86 -21.45
CA GLU A 98 2.04 -7.01 -21.57
C GLU A 98 1.59 -6.53 -20.19
N LEU A 99 1.46 -7.45 -19.23
CA LEU A 99 1.10 -7.12 -17.85
C LEU A 99 2.13 -6.17 -17.23
N SER A 100 3.42 -6.46 -17.42
CA SER A 100 4.52 -5.62 -16.92
C SER A 100 4.42 -4.18 -17.42
N LYS A 101 4.16 -3.97 -18.72
CA LYS A 101 3.95 -2.65 -19.32
C LYS A 101 2.70 -1.93 -18.77
N LEU A 102 1.61 -2.66 -18.55
CA LEU A 102 0.39 -2.09 -17.94
C LEU A 102 0.66 -1.61 -16.51
N ILE A 103 1.38 -2.41 -15.72
CA ILE A 103 1.76 -2.08 -14.36
C ILE A 103 2.74 -0.91 -14.35
N GLU A 104 3.77 -0.91 -15.20
CA GLU A 104 4.74 0.18 -15.33
C GLU A 104 4.04 1.51 -15.65
N GLY A 105 3.13 1.52 -16.63
CA GLY A 105 2.39 2.72 -17.01
C GLY A 105 1.55 3.26 -15.85
N THR A 106 0.92 2.38 -15.08
CA THR A 106 0.11 2.72 -13.90
C THR A 106 0.99 3.24 -12.76
N ALA A 107 2.06 2.53 -12.42
CA ALA A 107 3.05 2.92 -11.43
C ALA A 107 3.68 4.28 -11.74
N LYS A 108 3.96 4.57 -13.02
CA LYS A 108 4.47 5.88 -13.47
C LYS A 108 3.47 7.00 -13.17
N ARG A 109 2.17 6.81 -13.42
CA ARG A 109 1.12 7.78 -13.07
C ARG A 109 1.01 7.99 -11.56
N MET A 110 1.19 6.92 -10.80
CA MET A 110 1.18 6.93 -9.33
C MET A 110 2.50 7.40 -8.70
N LYS A 111 3.49 7.82 -9.50
CA LYS A 111 4.82 8.26 -9.04
C LYS A 111 5.57 7.19 -8.20
N LEU A 112 5.42 5.92 -8.54
CA LEU A 112 6.19 4.82 -7.95
C LEU A 112 7.48 4.59 -8.73
N ALA A 113 8.60 4.37 -8.03
CA ALA A 113 9.90 4.12 -8.65
C ALA A 113 10.09 2.62 -8.96
N PRO A 114 10.66 2.26 -10.14
CA PRO A 114 11.10 0.90 -10.39
C PRO A 114 12.29 0.56 -9.50
N HIS A 115 12.40 -0.72 -9.13
CA HIS A 115 13.44 -1.23 -8.24
C HIS A 115 13.63 -2.74 -8.48
N ILE A 116 14.80 -3.23 -8.11
CA ILE A 116 15.21 -4.63 -8.21
C ILE A 116 14.74 -5.36 -6.95
N CYS A 117 13.91 -6.39 -7.13
CA CYS A 117 13.37 -7.19 -6.04
C CYS A 117 13.94 -8.61 -6.10
N GLY A 118 14.23 -9.18 -4.93
CA GLY A 118 14.64 -10.57 -4.76
C GLY A 118 15.65 -10.72 -3.62
N LEU A 119 15.58 -11.85 -2.90
CA LEU A 119 16.52 -12.16 -1.82
C LEU A 119 17.88 -12.64 -2.33
N HIS A 120 17.91 -13.28 -3.51
CA HIS A 120 19.11 -13.85 -4.12
C HIS A 120 19.42 -13.13 -5.43
N GLU A 121 20.67 -12.66 -5.59
CA GLU A 121 21.13 -11.85 -6.73
C GLU A 121 20.71 -12.43 -8.11
N HIS A 122 20.93 -13.73 -8.32
CA HIS A 122 20.63 -14.45 -9.56
C HIS A 122 19.14 -14.72 -9.81
N ARG A 123 18.25 -14.35 -8.88
CA ARG A 123 16.79 -14.50 -8.98
C ARG A 123 16.05 -13.17 -8.86
N THR A 124 16.77 -12.07 -9.06
CA THR A 124 16.17 -10.74 -8.98
C THR A 124 15.39 -10.39 -10.24
N LYS A 125 14.36 -9.56 -10.09
CA LYS A 125 13.59 -8.97 -11.19
C LYS A 125 13.32 -7.50 -10.88
N THR A 126 13.32 -6.66 -11.91
CA THR A 126 12.83 -5.29 -11.77
C THR A 126 11.32 -5.29 -11.68
N LEU A 127 10.76 -4.70 -10.62
CA LEU A 127 9.33 -4.48 -10.43
C LEU A 127 9.01 -2.98 -10.36
N PHE A 128 7.73 -2.66 -10.55
CA PHE A 128 7.21 -1.28 -10.57
C PHE A 128 6.27 -0.97 -9.39
N THR A 129 5.98 -1.98 -8.58
CA THR A 129 5.15 -1.95 -7.37
C THR A 129 5.90 -2.70 -6.27
N ALA A 130 5.38 -2.71 -5.03
CA ALA A 130 5.95 -3.58 -4.00
C ALA A 130 5.95 -5.05 -4.47
N ALA A 131 6.97 -5.81 -4.05
CA ALA A 131 7.21 -7.15 -4.54
C ALA A 131 6.10 -8.13 -4.19
N ASP A 132 5.46 -7.97 -3.04
CA ASP A 132 4.34 -8.79 -2.58
C ASP A 132 2.99 -8.39 -3.19
N ILE A 133 2.97 -7.46 -4.15
CA ILE A 133 1.79 -7.25 -5.02
C ILE A 133 1.86 -8.28 -6.15
N GLU A 134 0.85 -9.14 -6.19
CA GLU A 134 0.80 -10.24 -7.14
C GLU A 134 0.01 -9.87 -8.40
N GLY A 135 0.58 -10.19 -9.56
CA GLY A 135 -0.07 -10.08 -10.86
C GLY A 135 -0.21 -11.45 -11.52
N HIS A 136 -1.42 -11.73 -12.05
CA HIS A 136 -1.79 -13.04 -12.57
C HIS A 136 -2.37 -12.96 -13.98
N VAL A 137 -2.16 -14.04 -14.75
CA VAL A 137 -2.98 -14.36 -15.93
C VAL A 137 -4.05 -15.36 -15.51
N GLY A 138 -5.29 -14.90 -15.38
CA GLY A 138 -6.41 -15.73 -14.96
C GLY A 138 -6.71 -16.85 -15.95
N ARG A 139 -7.46 -17.87 -15.50
CA ARG A 139 -7.90 -18.99 -16.36
C ARG A 139 -8.80 -18.55 -17.53
N ASP A 140 -9.34 -17.34 -17.46
CA ASP A 140 -10.14 -16.69 -18.49
C ASP A 140 -9.30 -15.72 -19.36
N ASN A 141 -7.97 -15.82 -19.29
CA ASN A 141 -7.00 -15.00 -20.05
C ASN A 141 -7.05 -13.50 -19.75
N ARG A 142 -7.60 -13.10 -18.60
CA ARG A 142 -7.58 -11.70 -18.13
C ARG A 142 -6.45 -11.47 -17.13
N PHE A 143 -5.98 -10.22 -17.06
CA PHE A 143 -4.98 -9.83 -16.08
C PHE A 143 -5.62 -9.46 -14.74
N TYR A 144 -5.16 -10.06 -13.66
CA TYR A 144 -5.63 -9.78 -12.30
C TYR A 144 -4.50 -9.27 -11.43
N MET A 145 -4.81 -8.37 -10.51
CA MET A 145 -3.87 -7.95 -9.46
C MET A 145 -4.52 -8.05 -8.07
N ILE A 146 -3.71 -8.43 -7.07
CA ILE A 146 -4.09 -8.55 -5.66
C ILE A 146 -2.96 -8.08 -4.73
N ASP A 147 -3.20 -8.09 -3.42
CA ASP A 147 -2.24 -7.83 -2.34
C ASP A 147 -1.65 -6.40 -2.33
N PHE A 148 -2.56 -5.42 -2.33
CA PHE A 148 -2.28 -3.99 -2.47
C PHE A 148 -1.85 -3.25 -1.20
N ALA A 149 -1.71 -3.92 -0.05
CA ALA A 149 -1.45 -3.29 1.25
C ALA A 149 -0.20 -2.39 1.27
N ARG A 150 0.81 -2.71 0.46
CA ARG A 150 2.08 -1.95 0.34
C ARG A 150 2.22 -1.21 -0.98
N MET A 151 1.10 -0.84 -1.62
CA MET A 151 1.11 -0.10 -2.89
C MET A 151 1.91 1.21 -2.85
N PHE A 152 1.83 1.94 -1.73
CA PHE A 152 2.53 3.20 -1.57
C PHE A 152 3.76 3.05 -0.66
N PRO A 153 4.81 3.86 -0.89
CA PRO A 153 6.01 3.88 -0.06
C PRO A 153 5.69 4.04 1.44
N PRO A 154 6.45 3.39 2.33
CA PRO A 154 6.38 3.66 3.75
C PRO A 154 6.79 5.11 4.05
N THR A 155 6.42 5.61 5.22
CA THR A 155 7.15 6.71 5.87
C THR A 155 8.37 6.15 6.60
N THR A 156 9.34 7.01 6.92
CA THR A 156 10.51 6.62 7.73
C THR A 156 10.07 5.81 8.97
N PRO A 157 10.58 4.58 9.15
CA PRO A 157 10.19 3.72 10.24
C PRO A 157 10.61 4.30 11.60
N ASP A 158 9.66 4.38 12.52
CA ASP A 158 9.97 4.58 13.93
C ASP A 158 10.48 3.26 14.53
N LYS A 159 11.69 3.26 15.09
CA LYS A 159 12.31 2.06 15.69
C LYS A 159 11.51 1.47 16.85
N ARG A 160 10.63 2.26 17.47
CA ARG A 160 9.72 1.81 18.55
C ARG A 160 8.53 1.02 18.01
N ILE A 161 8.25 1.13 16.71
CA ILE A 161 7.09 0.55 16.06
C ILE A 161 7.51 -0.70 15.29
N HIS A 162 7.05 -1.85 15.76
CA HIS A 162 7.38 -3.14 15.14
C HIS A 162 6.95 -3.15 13.67
N ARG A 163 7.92 -3.32 12.76
CA ARG A 163 7.72 -3.43 11.30
C ARG A 163 6.75 -2.37 10.74
N GLY A 164 6.84 -1.13 11.26
CA GLY A 164 5.96 -0.02 10.88
C GLY A 164 5.89 0.23 9.37
N TYR A 165 6.97 -0.04 8.63
CA TYR A 165 7.03 0.08 7.18
C TYR A 165 5.99 -0.78 6.43
N LEU A 166 5.44 -1.84 7.04
CA LEU A 166 4.42 -2.67 6.41
C LEU A 166 3.03 -2.02 6.35
N TYR A 167 2.74 -1.03 7.20
CA TYR A 167 1.39 -0.46 7.32
C TYR A 167 1.36 1.07 7.49
N GLN A 168 2.50 1.70 7.81
CA GLN A 168 2.65 3.14 7.88
C GLN A 168 3.06 3.73 6.52
N VAL A 169 2.24 3.50 5.50
CA VAL A 169 2.48 4.01 4.14
C VAL A 169 2.10 5.48 4.00
N MET A 170 2.79 6.18 3.10
CA MET A 170 2.43 7.52 2.66
C MET A 170 1.08 7.50 1.95
N ARG A 171 0.38 8.64 1.99
CA ARG A 171 -0.86 8.77 1.23
C ARG A 171 -0.56 9.08 -0.24
N PRO A 172 -1.41 8.65 -1.20
CA PRO A 172 -1.24 8.95 -2.62
C PRO A 172 -1.01 10.44 -2.91
N GLU A 173 -1.73 11.32 -2.19
CA GLU A 173 -1.65 12.76 -2.38
C GLU A 173 -0.26 13.33 -2.02
N MET A 174 0.44 12.72 -1.06
CA MET A 174 1.82 13.08 -0.74
C MET A 174 2.80 12.59 -1.82
N VAL A 175 2.62 11.33 -2.26
CA VAL A 175 3.49 10.71 -3.27
C VAL A 175 3.38 11.42 -4.63
N ALA A 176 2.19 11.95 -4.96
CA ALA A 176 1.94 12.65 -6.22
C ALA A 176 2.74 13.96 -6.41
N VAL A 177 3.14 14.63 -5.32
CA VAL A 177 3.77 15.97 -5.36
C VAL A 177 5.30 15.92 -5.43
N GLY A 178 5.90 14.73 -5.26
CA GLY A 178 7.34 14.54 -5.19
C GLY A 178 7.97 13.91 -6.45
N HIS A 179 9.22 13.50 -6.27
CA HIS A 179 9.88 12.55 -7.18
C HIS A 179 9.32 11.14 -6.97
N ARG A 180 9.66 10.22 -7.86
CA ARG A 180 9.17 8.84 -7.78
C ARG A 180 9.79 8.14 -6.56
N LEU A 181 8.97 7.50 -5.73
CA LEU A 181 9.41 6.83 -4.50
C LEU A 181 9.26 5.31 -4.61
N CYS A 182 10.19 4.57 -4.02
CA CYS A 182 10.17 3.11 -4.03
C CYS A 182 9.18 2.56 -2.97
N PRO A 183 8.19 1.73 -3.37
CA PRO A 183 7.22 1.16 -2.43
C PRO A 183 7.82 0.13 -1.46
N ASP A 184 8.93 -0.53 -1.84
CA ASP A 184 9.62 -1.53 -1.01
C ASP A 184 10.73 -0.96 -0.12
N THR A 185 10.85 0.37 0.01
CA THR A 185 11.84 0.99 0.90
C THR A 185 11.77 0.40 2.32
N TYR A 186 12.93 0.14 2.94
CA TYR A 186 13.09 -0.57 4.24
C TYR A 186 12.66 -2.04 4.29
N SER A 187 12.09 -2.60 3.23
CA SER A 187 11.78 -4.04 3.19
C SER A 187 13.02 -4.86 2.84
N GLY A 188 12.96 -6.16 3.15
CA GLY A 188 13.98 -7.13 2.71
C GLY A 188 13.95 -7.42 1.20
N PHE A 189 12.87 -7.05 0.49
CA PHE A 189 12.70 -7.37 -0.92
C PHE A 189 13.74 -6.71 -1.82
N ILE A 190 14.27 -5.55 -1.43
CA ILE A 190 15.29 -4.78 -2.17
C ILE A 190 16.71 -5.01 -1.64
N ALA A 191 16.96 -6.14 -0.96
CA ALA A 191 18.28 -6.44 -0.39
C ALA A 191 19.41 -6.42 -1.43
N GLN A 192 19.10 -6.76 -2.68
CA GLN A 192 20.05 -6.83 -3.80
C GLN A 192 20.03 -5.57 -4.69
N ASP A 193 19.19 -4.57 -4.40
CA ASP A 193 19.16 -3.35 -5.20
C ASP A 193 20.30 -2.39 -4.79
N PRO A 194 21.22 -2.02 -5.71
CA PRO A 194 22.31 -1.10 -5.38
C PRO A 194 21.83 0.31 -5.01
N LYS A 195 20.59 0.68 -5.34
CA LYS A 195 19.97 1.97 -5.00
C LYS A 195 19.24 1.96 -3.67
N LYS A 196 19.29 0.88 -2.89
CA LYS A 196 18.60 0.78 -1.59
C LYS A 196 18.80 2.01 -0.71
N SER A 197 20.04 2.44 -0.47
CA SER A 197 20.33 3.61 0.38
C SER A 197 19.79 4.92 -0.20
N LEU A 198 19.71 5.02 -1.54
CA LEU A 198 19.09 6.17 -2.20
C LEU A 198 17.58 6.19 -1.94
N TYR A 199 16.90 5.05 -2.02
CA TYR A 199 15.47 4.95 -1.73
C TYR A 199 15.15 5.33 -0.28
N GLU A 200 15.97 4.90 0.67
CA GLU A 200 15.84 5.27 2.09
C GLU A 200 15.97 6.79 2.27
N ALA A 201 17.02 7.41 1.71
CA ALA A 201 17.21 8.86 1.79
C ALA A 201 16.05 9.65 1.15
N GLN A 202 15.49 9.15 0.05
CA GLN A 202 14.34 9.76 -0.63
C GLN A 202 13.07 9.69 0.21
N VAL A 203 12.79 8.56 0.84
CA VAL A 203 11.66 8.38 1.75
C VAL A 203 11.84 9.19 3.04
N ASP A 204 13.06 9.30 3.54
CA ASP A 204 13.39 10.15 4.69
C ASP A 204 13.09 11.62 4.41
N ALA A 205 13.58 12.15 3.28
CA ALA A 205 13.31 13.52 2.88
C ALA A 205 11.81 13.79 2.67
N ALA A 206 11.09 12.84 2.06
CA ALA A 206 9.64 12.96 1.88
C ALA A 206 8.89 12.89 3.22
N THR A 207 9.34 12.05 4.17
CA THR A 207 8.75 11.98 5.51
C THR A 207 9.00 13.25 6.29
N GLU A 208 10.21 13.83 6.22
CA GLU A 208 10.53 15.12 6.83
C GLU A 208 9.67 16.24 6.24
N GLN A 209 9.52 16.31 4.91
CA GLN A 209 8.63 17.28 4.28
C GLN A 209 7.18 17.13 4.76
N LEU A 210 6.69 15.90 4.92
CA LEU A 210 5.36 15.60 5.41
C LEU A 210 5.16 16.09 6.86
N THR A 211 6.11 15.78 7.75
CA THR A 211 5.99 16.09 9.19
C THR A 211 6.34 17.52 9.55
N THR A 212 7.11 18.23 8.73
CA THR A 212 7.50 19.62 9.00
C THR A 212 6.67 20.63 8.23
N LYS A 213 6.66 20.55 6.89
CA LYS A 213 6.04 21.55 6.01
C LYS A 213 4.55 21.29 5.85
N VAL A 214 4.17 20.06 5.49
CA VAL A 214 2.76 19.71 5.23
C VAL A 214 1.96 19.77 6.53
N ALA A 215 2.47 19.16 7.61
CA ALA A 215 1.81 19.20 8.92
C ALA A 215 1.58 20.63 9.42
N ARG A 216 2.59 21.51 9.32
CA ARG A 216 2.43 22.92 9.71
C ARG A 216 1.35 23.64 8.88
N LYS A 217 1.33 23.42 7.57
CA LYS A 217 0.32 24.02 6.69
C LYS A 217 -1.09 23.54 7.05
N VAL A 218 -1.25 22.24 7.29
CA VAL A 218 -2.52 21.66 7.74
C VAL A 218 -2.96 22.24 9.08
N ALA A 219 -2.04 22.37 10.05
CA ALA A 219 -2.34 22.97 11.35
C ALA A 219 -2.82 24.43 11.22
N GLN A 220 -2.17 25.23 10.37
CA GLN A 220 -2.60 26.61 10.08
C GLN A 220 -3.99 26.65 9.42
N GLU A 221 -4.29 25.74 8.48
CA GLU A 221 -5.60 25.65 7.84
C GLU A 221 -6.71 25.28 8.84
N ILE A 222 -6.42 24.36 9.77
CA ILE A 222 -7.33 23.99 10.86
C ILE A 222 -7.57 25.19 11.77
N GLU A 223 -6.52 25.90 12.19
CA GLU A 223 -6.61 27.06 13.07
C GLU A 223 -7.45 28.19 12.46
N VAL A 224 -7.20 28.53 11.19
CA VAL A 224 -7.99 29.53 10.45
C VAL A 224 -9.45 29.11 10.37
N THR A 225 -9.72 27.82 10.10
CA THR A 225 -11.09 27.31 10.00
C THR A 225 -11.82 27.34 11.35
N CYS A 226 -11.13 27.03 12.46
CA CYS A 226 -11.65 27.18 13.82
C CYS A 226 -12.07 28.62 14.11
N ARG A 227 -11.19 29.59 13.81
CA ARG A 227 -11.42 31.01 14.08
C ARG A 227 -12.60 31.57 13.27
N LEU A 228 -12.74 31.17 12.01
CA LEU A 228 -13.75 31.71 11.10
C LEU A 228 -15.14 31.10 11.27
N LYS A 229 -15.25 29.80 11.55
CA LYS A 229 -16.54 29.10 11.49
C LYS A 229 -17.23 28.94 12.84
N GLY A 230 -16.56 29.24 13.96
CA GLY A 230 -17.12 29.22 15.32
C GLY A 230 -17.69 27.87 15.80
N ASN A 231 -17.72 26.85 14.94
CA ASN A 231 -18.35 25.56 15.20
C ASN A 231 -17.32 24.44 15.03
N LEU A 232 -16.61 24.18 16.13
CA LEU A 232 -15.59 23.14 16.25
C LEU A 232 -16.12 21.75 15.85
N HIS A 233 -17.40 21.46 16.12
CA HIS A 233 -18.01 20.17 15.80
C HIS A 233 -18.04 19.91 14.29
N ARG A 234 -18.40 20.92 13.49
CA ARG A 234 -18.40 20.79 12.02
C ARG A 234 -16.98 20.61 11.47
N LEU A 235 -15.98 21.24 12.08
CA LEU A 235 -14.59 21.07 11.66
C LEU A 235 -14.07 19.65 11.93
N LEU A 236 -14.38 19.09 13.11
CA LEU A 236 -13.95 17.74 13.48
C LEU A 236 -14.45 16.67 12.50
N LEU A 237 -15.66 16.84 11.95
CA LEU A 237 -16.22 15.95 10.93
C LEU A 237 -15.42 15.97 9.61
N HIS A 238 -14.79 17.10 9.26
CA HIS A 238 -14.02 17.26 8.02
C HIS A 238 -12.50 17.16 8.23
N LEU A 239 -12.03 17.00 9.47
CA LEU A 239 -10.60 16.97 9.78
C LEU A 239 -9.85 15.87 8.99
N PRO A 240 -10.33 14.60 8.94
CA PRO A 240 -9.65 13.58 8.16
C PRO A 240 -9.54 13.97 6.68
N GLU A 241 -10.60 14.53 6.11
CA GLU A 241 -10.63 14.96 4.72
C GLU A 241 -9.63 16.11 4.46
N MET A 242 -9.58 17.12 5.33
CA MET A 242 -8.64 18.23 5.23
C MET A 242 -7.18 17.75 5.27
N MET A 243 -6.86 16.86 6.22
CA MET A 243 -5.52 16.27 6.32
C MET A 243 -5.18 15.42 5.10
N HIS A 244 -6.10 14.54 4.71
CA HIS A 244 -5.90 13.59 3.62
C HIS A 244 -5.72 14.27 2.26
N ARG A 245 -6.46 15.35 1.98
CA ARG A 245 -6.29 16.17 0.76
C ARG A 245 -4.89 16.77 0.63
N ARG A 246 -4.16 16.92 1.75
CA ARG A 246 -2.77 17.39 1.79
C ARG A 246 -1.75 16.24 1.83
N GLY A 247 -2.21 14.99 1.82
CA GLY A 247 -1.36 13.80 1.94
C GLY A 247 -0.97 13.42 3.37
N LEU A 248 -1.48 14.15 4.38
CA LEU A 248 -1.19 13.90 5.79
C LEU A 248 -2.16 12.88 6.37
N ASN A 249 -1.63 11.83 6.99
CA ASN A 249 -2.46 10.83 7.66
C ASN A 249 -2.87 11.30 9.06
N ILE A 250 -4.07 10.93 9.52
CA ILE A 250 -4.57 11.25 10.87
C ILE A 250 -3.67 10.75 12.01
N ARG A 251 -2.76 9.79 11.76
CA ARG A 251 -1.77 9.33 12.76
C ARG A 251 -0.80 10.40 13.24
N TYR A 252 -0.71 11.53 12.53
CA TYR A 252 0.10 12.69 12.92
C TYR A 252 -0.70 13.71 13.76
N LEU A 253 -1.93 13.38 14.16
CA LEU A 253 -2.66 14.12 15.20
C LEU A 253 -2.24 13.59 16.56
N GLY A 254 -1.66 14.45 17.39
CA GLY A 254 -1.15 14.14 18.74
C GLY A 254 0.37 14.16 18.80
#